data_AF-A0A359IMD7-F1
#
_entry.id   AF-A0A359IMD7-F1
#
_cell.length_a   1.000
_cell.length_b   1.000
_cell.length_c   1.000
_cell.angle_alpha   90.00
_cell.angle_beta   90.00
_cell.angle_gamma   90.00
#
_symmetry.space_group_name_H-M   'P 1'
#
loop_
_entity.id
_entity.type
_entity.pdbx_description
1 polymer ?
#
loop_
_entity_poly.entity_id
_entity_poly.type
_entity_poly.pdbx_seq_one_letter_code
_entity_poly.pdbx_strand_id
1 'polypeptide(L)'
;MFTDMNGKIRDYDFFYRRYIKLLEKAGLMKGQCNLYRFRHTFITDVSKKFPLVLASRMAGHNSVTMTEKYVMTTQNEIIEASAQYVNKH
;
A
#
# COMPACT_ATOMS: atom_id res chain seq x y z
N MET A 1 8.72 -18.60 -5.03
CA MET A 1 9.27 -18.86 -3.68
C MET A 1 10.76 -18.53 -3.73
N PHE A 2 11.31 -17.86 -2.71
CA PHE A 2 12.71 -17.46 -2.68
C PHE A 2 13.51 -18.37 -1.74
N THR A 3 14.58 -18.96 -2.27
CA THR A 3 15.47 -19.86 -1.53
C THR A 3 16.87 -19.28 -1.45
N ASP A 4 17.68 -19.88 -0.59
CA ASP A 4 19.12 -19.67 -0.62
C ASP A 4 19.84 -20.61 -1.58
N MET A 5 21.17 -20.49 -1.64
CA MET A 5 22.03 -21.32 -2.49
C MET A 5 21.97 -22.80 -2.10
N ASN A 6 21.49 -23.12 -0.90
CA ASN A 6 21.32 -24.49 -0.40
C ASN A 6 19.87 -24.97 -0.58
N GLY A 7 19.01 -24.22 -1.29
CA GLY A 7 17.61 -24.55 -1.51
C GLY A 7 16.69 -24.33 -0.29
N LYS A 8 17.20 -23.76 0.81
CA LYS A 8 16.39 -23.51 2.02
C LYS A 8 15.52 -22.26 1.83
N ILE A 9 14.25 -22.38 2.20
CA ILE A 9 13.30 -21.26 2.19
C ILE A 9 13.75 -20.21 3.21
N ARG A 10 13.76 -18.94 2.80
CA ARG A 10 14.07 -17.82 3.69
C ARG A 10 12.87 -17.48 4.57
N ASP A 11 13.15 -17.20 5.84
CA ASP A 11 12.15 -16.76 6.80
C ASP A 11 11.77 -15.28 6.61
N TYR A 12 10.72 -14.87 7.32
CA TYR A 12 10.25 -13.49 7.33
C TYR A 12 11.35 -12.51 7.78
N ASP A 13 12.14 -12.88 8.79
CA ASP A 13 13.16 -12.03 9.39
C ASP A 13 14.29 -11.68 8.41
N PHE A 14 14.66 -12.62 7.54
CA PHE A 14 15.60 -12.37 6.46
C PHE A 14 15.12 -11.24 5.55
N PHE A 15 13.85 -11.28 5.10
CA PHE A 15 13.28 -10.24 4.24
C PHE A 15 13.09 -8.92 4.98
N TYR A 16 12.65 -8.97 6.24
CA TYR A 16 12.50 -7.78 7.08
C TYR A 16 13.83 -7.03 7.22
N ARG A 17 14.91 -7.71 7.61
CA ARG A 17 16.25 -7.09 7.73
C ARG A 17 16.74 -6.51 6.41
N ARG A 18 16.50 -7.21 5.30
CA ARG A 18 16.88 -6.72 3.97
C ARG A 18 16.10 -5.47 3.57
N TYR A 19 14.81 -5.43 3.88
CA TYR A 19 13.96 -4.26 3.63
C TYR A 19 14.41 -3.03 4.42
N ILE A 20 14.73 -3.18 5.71
CA ILE A 20 15.25 -2.08 6.54
C ILE A 20 16.54 -1.50 5.95
N LYS A 21 17.50 -2.34 5.55
CA LYS A 21 18.75 -1.89 4.93
C LYS A 21 18.51 -1.09 3.64
N LEU A 22 17.50 -1.48 2.85
CA LEU A 22 17.14 -0.74 1.63
C LEU A 22 16.55 0.64 1.96
N LEU A 23 15.69 0.72 2.98
CA LEU A 23 15.10 1.98 3.42
C LEU A 23 16.15 2.94 4.00
N GLU A 24 17.08 2.41 4.79
CA GLU A 24 18.21 3.16 5.34
C GLU A 24 19.08 3.74 4.22
N LYS A 25 19.46 2.91 3.24
CA LYS A 25 20.21 3.36 2.06
C LYS A 25 19.47 4.43 1.26
N ALA A 26 18.15 4.38 1.22
CA ALA A 26 17.32 5.36 0.52
C ALA A 26 17.03 6.64 1.34
N GLY A 27 17.47 6.71 2.60
CA GLY A 27 17.15 7.84 3.49
C GLY A 27 15.67 7.92 3.88
N LEU A 28 14.93 6.81 3.80
CA LEU A 28 13.47 6.73 4.03
C LEU A 28 13.10 6.21 5.42
N MET A 29 14.07 6.13 6.34
CA MET A 29 13.84 5.70 7.71
C MET A 29 13.01 6.74 8.46
N LYS A 30 11.70 6.52 8.56
CA LYS A 30 10.76 7.38 9.30
C LYS A 30 9.86 6.52 10.19
N GLY A 31 10.05 6.60 11.51
CA GLY A 31 9.23 5.89 12.50
C GLY A 31 9.30 4.36 12.37
N GLN A 32 8.20 3.67 12.69
CA GLN A 32 8.11 2.21 12.49
C GLN A 32 8.02 1.87 10.99
N CYS A 33 9.13 1.40 10.43
CA CYS A 33 9.22 0.88 9.07
C CYS A 33 9.20 -0.65 9.13
N ASN A 34 8.19 -1.29 8.54
CA ASN A 34 8.09 -2.73 8.45
C ASN A 34 7.48 -3.15 7.10
N LEU A 35 7.51 -4.46 6.79
CA LEU A 35 6.96 -4.99 5.54
C LEU A 35 5.45 -4.74 5.41
N TYR A 36 4.74 -4.61 6.54
CA TYR A 36 3.33 -4.23 6.54
C TYR A 36 3.13 -2.82 5.99
N ARG A 37 4.01 -1.87 6.33
CA ARG A 37 3.99 -0.51 5.77
C ARG A 37 4.26 -0.49 4.26
N PHE A 38 5.15 -1.35 3.77
CA PHE A 38 5.35 -1.52 2.32
C PHE A 38 4.05 -1.94 1.63
N ARG A 39 3.36 -2.96 2.16
CA ARG A 39 2.04 -3.38 1.65
C ARG A 39 1.04 -2.24 1.70
N HIS A 40 1.04 -1.43 2.76
CA HIS A 40 0.18 -0.27 2.87
C HIS A 40 0.41 0.75 1.76
N THR A 41 1.66 1.17 1.57
CA THR A 41 2.02 2.10 0.50
C THR A 41 1.62 1.57 -0.88
N PHE A 42 1.87 0.28 -1.14
CA PHE A 42 1.45 -0.35 -2.39
C PHE A 42 -0.06 -0.27 -2.60
N ILE A 43 -0.88 -0.64 -1.60
CA ILE A 43 -2.33 -0.62 -1.73
C ILE A 43 -2.85 0.80 -1.91
N THR A 44 -2.30 1.78 -1.18
CA THR A 44 -2.63 3.20 -1.36
C THR A 44 -2.32 3.70 -2.77
N ASP A 45 -1.19 3.30 -3.35
CA ASP A 45 -0.84 3.70 -4.71
C ASP A 45 -1.73 3.03 -5.76
N VAL A 46 -2.10 1.76 -5.55
CA VAL A 46 -3.02 1.02 -6.43
C VAL A 46 -4.42 1.61 -6.35
N SER A 47 -4.93 1.93 -5.16
CA SER A 47 -6.29 2.47 -5.00
C SER A 47 -6.48 3.86 -5.62
N LYS A 48 -5.39 4.60 -5.84
CA LYS A 48 -5.41 5.88 -6.59
C LYS A 48 -5.53 5.70 -8.11
N LYS A 49 -5.06 4.57 -8.64
CA LYS A 49 -4.96 4.33 -10.09
C LYS A 49 -6.01 3.36 -10.62
N PHE A 50 -6.56 2.54 -9.75
CA PHE A 50 -7.44 1.44 -10.12
C PHE A 50 -8.71 1.43 -9.27
N PRO A 51 -9.82 0.88 -9.79
CA PRO A 51 -11.04 0.71 -9.02
C PRO A 51 -10.78 -0.02 -7.69
N LEU A 52 -11.48 0.40 -6.64
CA LEU A 52 -11.28 -0.11 -5.28
C LEU A 52 -11.46 -1.64 -5.17
N VAL A 53 -12.35 -2.22 -5.98
CA VAL A 53 -12.55 -3.67 -6.06
C VAL A 53 -11.29 -4.39 -6.56
N LEU A 54 -10.60 -3.84 -7.56
CA LEU A 54 -9.36 -4.40 -8.08
C LEU A 54 -8.24 -4.26 -7.04
N ALA A 55 -8.12 -3.09 -6.41
CA ALA A 55 -7.18 -2.85 -5.32
C ALA A 55 -7.40 -3.84 -4.15
N SER A 56 -8.67 -4.11 -3.79
CA SER A 56 -9.05 -5.06 -2.74
C SER A 56 -8.65 -6.49 -3.08
N ARG A 57 -8.86 -6.92 -4.33
CA ARG A 57 -8.42 -8.23 -4.83
C ARG A 57 -6.90 -8.38 -4.83
N MET A 58 -6.18 -7.36 -5.29
CA MET A 58 -4.71 -7.35 -5.27
C MET A 58 -4.15 -7.35 -3.84
N ALA A 59 -4.86 -6.70 -2.91
CA ALA A 59 -4.52 -6.73 -1.50
C ALA A 59 -4.84 -8.07 -0.82
N GLY A 60 -5.68 -8.92 -1.41
CA GLY A 60 -6.17 -10.15 -0.77
C GLY A 60 -7.05 -9.86 0.45
N HIS A 61 -7.84 -8.78 0.44
CA HIS A 61 -8.79 -8.51 1.51
C HIS A 61 -10.09 -9.30 1.32
N ASN A 62 -10.70 -9.75 2.42
CA ASN A 62 -11.98 -10.45 2.40
C ASN A 62 -13.18 -9.50 2.18
N SER A 63 -12.96 -8.20 2.33
CA SER A 63 -13.98 -7.17 2.11
C SER A 63 -13.35 -5.90 1.52
N VAL A 64 -14.10 -5.25 0.64
CA VAL A 64 -13.74 -3.95 0.05
C VAL A 64 -13.61 -2.88 1.13
N THR A 65 -14.39 -2.96 2.21
CA THR A 65 -14.36 -2.03 3.36
C THR A 65 -13.00 -1.96 4.05
N MET A 66 -12.23 -3.06 4.04
CA MET A 66 -10.85 -3.01 4.55
C MET A 66 -9.94 -2.15 3.68
N THR A 67 -10.23 -2.09 2.38
CA THR A 67 -9.48 -1.36 1.37
C THR A 67 -9.87 0.12 1.32
N GLU A 68 -11.07 0.48 1.77
CA GLU A 68 -11.51 1.88 1.90
C GLU A 68 -10.58 2.70 2.79
N LYS A 69 -9.97 2.08 3.80
CA LYS A 69 -8.99 2.73 4.70
C LYS A 69 -7.76 3.30 3.99
N TYR A 70 -7.46 2.83 2.78
CA TYR A 70 -6.31 3.27 1.98
C TYR A 70 -6.67 4.39 1.02
N VAL A 71 -7.97 4.63 0.80
CA VAL A 71 -8.47 5.76 0.02
C VAL A 71 -8.45 6.97 0.93
N MET A 72 -7.30 7.66 0.95
CA MET A 72 -7.24 8.97 1.56
C MET A 72 -7.75 9.97 0.54
N THR A 73 -8.96 10.49 0.77
CA THR A 73 -9.48 11.61 -0.01
C THR A 73 -8.59 12.80 0.24
N THR A 74 -7.88 13.24 -0.80
CA THR A 74 -7.14 14.49 -0.74
C THR A 74 -8.11 15.65 -0.71
N GLN A 75 -7.72 16.78 -0.11
CA GLN A 75 -8.59 17.95 -0.03
C GLN A 75 -9.02 18.45 -1.43
N ASN A 76 -8.17 18.25 -2.44
CA ASN A 76 -8.47 18.58 -3.84
C ASN A 76 -9.58 17.69 -4.42
N GLU A 77 -9.58 16.38 -4.12
CA GLU A 77 -10.63 15.46 -4.57
C GLU A 77 -11.98 15.79 -3.92
N ILE A 78 -11.99 16.30 -2.69
CA ILE A 78 -13.21 16.79 -2.02
C ILE A 78 -13.77 18.03 -2.74
N ILE A 79 -12.90 18.97 -3.11
CA ILE A 79 -13.29 20.20 -3.81
C ILE A 79 -13.85 19.87 -5.20
N GLU A 80 -13.20 18.98 -5.95
CA GLU A 80 -13.68 18.55 -7.28
C GLU A 80 -15.02 17.82 -7.21
N ALA A 81 -15.19 16.90 -6.26
CA ALA A 81 -16.46 16.20 -6.05
C ALA A 81 -17.59 17.17 -5.68
N SER A 82 -17.30 18.15 -4.82
CA SER A 82 -18.25 19.19 -4.41
C SER A 82 -18.66 20.07 -5.59
N ALA A 83 -17.72 20.47 -6.44
CA ALA A 83 -17.99 21.27 -7.63
C ALA A 83 -18.84 20.51 -8.67
N GLN A 84 -18.65 19.20 -8.81
CA GLN A 84 -19.49 18.36 -9.69
C GLN A 84 -20.92 18.22 -9.16
N TYR A 85 -21.12 18.14 -7.84
CA TYR A 85 -22.44 18.05 -7.24
C TYR A 85 -23.24 19.35 -7.41
N VAL A 86 -22.61 20.51 -7.19
CA VAL A 86 -23.24 21.82 -7.34
C VAL A 86 -23.64 22.11 -8.79
N ASN A 87 -22.87 21.66 -9.78
CA ASN A 87 -23.22 21.88 -11.20
C ASN A 87 -24.29 20.92 -11.74
N LYS A 88 -24.65 19.88 -10.98
CA LYS A 88 -25.65 18.88 -11.39
C LYS A 88 -27.04 19.16 -10.81
N HIS A 89 -27.16 20.17 -9.95
CA HIS A 89 -28.36 20.63 -9.26
C HIS A 89 -28.52 22.14 -9.44
#